data_AF-A0A358C495-F1
#
_entry.id   AF-A0A358C495-F1
#
_cell.length_a   1.000
_cell.length_b   1.000
_cell.length_c   1.000
_cell.angle_alpha   90.00
_cell.angle_beta   90.00
_cell.angle_gamma   90.00
#
_symmetry.space_group_name_H-M   'P 1'
#
loop_
_entity.id
_entity.type
_entity.pdbx_description
1 polymer ?
#
loop_
_entity_poly.entity_id
_entity_poly.type
_entity_poly.pdbx_seq_one_letter_code
_entity_poly.pdbx_strand_id
1 'polypeptide(L)'
;MNVKRIVAKTSREAMRQLREVLGPDAVILSNRAVEGGVEVLALAAEDIASMAPPVVEEPAPVSIRRVPMPAREAEPEPEVTIKRRLIERVAVPSEDSAQLAKSVISEIKTLQTRLESQLADLAWRDLPGRDPSGAGVMRDMLAAGFSAALARELLEALPKGDAEQAQAWMRNTLMKRLNVMQNETDMLDAGGVFALMGPTGAGKTTT
;
A
#
# COMPACT_ATOMS: atom_id res chain seq x y z
N MET A 1 13.15 28.35 -1.87
CA MET A 1 13.15 26.87 -1.88
C MET A 1 14.58 26.38 -1.75
N ASN A 2 15.13 26.33 -0.53
CA ASN A 2 16.50 25.90 -0.26
C ASN A 2 16.54 24.45 0.24
N VAL A 3 16.30 23.50 -0.66
CA VAL A 3 16.54 22.08 -0.37
C VAL A 3 18.04 21.86 -0.27
N LYS A 4 18.52 21.36 0.88
CA LYS A 4 19.93 21.01 1.05
C LYS A 4 20.11 19.50 1.11
N ARG A 5 21.21 19.06 0.49
CA ARG A 5 21.59 17.66 0.34
C ARG A 5 22.90 17.43 1.07
N ILE A 6 22.90 16.50 2.02
CA ILE A 6 24.04 16.21 2.89
C ILE A 6 24.39 14.74 2.75
N VAL A 7 25.66 14.45 2.47
CA VAL A 7 26.19 13.08 2.40
C VAL A 7 27.23 12.93 3.50
N ALA A 8 27.07 11.93 4.36
CA ALA A 8 28.03 11.63 5.43
C ALA A 8 28.26 10.13 5.58
N LYS A 9 29.36 9.72 6.23
CA LYS A 9 29.73 8.30 6.37
C LYS A 9 28.74 7.51 7.21
N THR A 10 28.02 8.19 8.11
CA THR A 10 26.97 7.59 8.96
C THR A 10 25.74 8.49 9.03
N SER A 11 24.56 7.91 9.27
CA SER A 11 23.32 8.68 9.45
C SER A 11 23.42 9.70 10.58
N ARG A 12 24.17 9.37 11.64
CA ARG A 12 24.37 10.25 12.81
C ARG A 12 25.18 11.49 12.44
N GLU A 13 26.21 11.34 11.62
CA GLU A 13 26.98 12.48 11.09
C GLU A 13 26.15 13.32 10.12
N ALA A 14 25.35 12.69 9.26
CA ALA A 14 24.44 13.40 8.35
C ALA A 14 23.43 14.26 9.13
N MET A 15 22.87 13.74 10.22
CA MET A 15 21.95 14.47 11.09
C MET A 15 22.62 15.61 11.87
N ARG A 16 23.87 15.43 12.32
CA ARG A 16 24.63 16.50 12.98
C ARG A 16 24.91 17.65 12.02
N GLN A 17 25.40 17.33 10.82
CA GLN A 17 25.64 18.31 9.76
C GLN A 17 24.34 18.98 9.31
N LEU A 18 23.24 18.22 9.24
CA LEU A 18 21.94 18.77 8.93
C LEU A 18 21.49 19.82 9.94
N ARG A 19 21.67 19.53 11.23
CA ARG A 19 21.30 20.42 12.32
C ARG A 19 22.18 21.66 12.41
N GLU A 20 23.47 21.55 12.09
CA GLU A 20 24.38 22.70 12.00
C GLU A 20 24.00 23.64 10.84
N VAL A 21 23.47 23.09 9.74
CA VAL A 21 23.27 23.84 8.49
C VAL A 21 21.83 24.36 8.30
N LEU A 22 20.83 23.65 8.80
CA LEU A 22 19.39 23.97 8.65
C LEU A 22 18.67 24.19 10.00
N GLY A 23 19.37 24.07 11.12
CA GLY A 23 18.80 24.25 12.45
C GLY A 23 18.14 22.98 13.04
N PRO A 24 17.68 23.05 14.29
CA PRO A 24 17.05 21.92 14.99
C PRO A 24 15.70 21.50 14.40
N ASP A 25 15.05 22.37 13.63
CA ASP A 25 13.71 22.19 13.07
C ASP A 25 13.71 21.77 11.59
N ALA A 26 14.83 21.26 11.09
CA ALA A 26 14.94 20.81 9.70
C ALA A 26 14.02 19.60 9.42
N VAL A 27 13.23 19.67 8.35
CA VAL A 27 12.34 18.60 7.91
C VAL A 27 13.03 17.75 6.86
N ILE A 28 13.14 16.45 7.12
CA ILE A 28 13.75 15.48 6.21
C ILE A 28 12.74 15.03 5.17
N LEU A 29 13.08 15.21 3.90
CA LEU A 29 12.29 14.78 2.76
C LEU A 29 12.64 13.35 2.33
N SER A 30 13.93 13.01 2.33
CA SER A 30 14.41 11.72 1.86
C SER A 30 15.71 11.31 2.53
N ASN A 31 15.86 10.00 2.76
CA ASN A 31 17.03 9.38 3.35
C ASN A 31 17.39 8.14 2.52
N ARG A 32 18.59 8.11 1.93
CA ARG A 32 19.07 7.03 1.07
C ARG A 32 20.48 6.61 1.45
N ALA A 33 20.73 5.30 1.50
CA ALA A 33 22.09 4.75 1.60
C ALA A 33 22.77 4.76 0.22
N VAL A 34 24.00 5.29 0.16
CA VAL A 34 24.80 5.44 -1.07
C VAL A 34 26.20 4.84 -0.87
N GLU A 35 26.93 4.54 -1.95
CA GLU A 35 28.32 4.08 -1.85
C GLU A 35 29.17 5.13 -1.10
N GLY A 36 29.62 4.77 0.10
CA GLY A 36 30.39 5.66 0.98
C GLY A 36 29.61 6.35 2.10
N GLY A 37 28.30 6.11 2.26
CA GLY A 37 27.56 6.60 3.43
C GLY A 37 26.05 6.75 3.26
N VAL A 38 25.51 7.83 3.81
CA VAL A 38 24.07 8.15 3.84
C VAL A 38 23.86 9.56 3.31
N GLU A 39 22.92 9.68 2.36
CA GLU A 39 22.47 10.92 1.76
C GLU A 39 21.11 11.34 2.35
N VAL A 40 21.05 12.55 2.92
CA VAL A 40 19.85 13.13 3.54
C VAL A 40 19.49 14.43 2.81
N LEU A 41 18.25 14.52 2.34
CA LEU A 41 17.65 15.70 1.74
C LEU A 41 16.68 16.33 2.73
N ALA A 42 16.85 17.63 2.99
CA ALA A 42 16.05 18.33 3.99
C ALA A 42 15.85 19.81 3.66
N LEU A 43 14.82 20.39 4.28
CA LEU A 43 14.38 21.77 4.17
C LEU A 43 14.34 22.42 5.56
N ALA A 44 14.58 23.73 5.63
CA ALA A 44 14.31 24.50 6.86
C ALA A 44 12.80 24.70 7.05
N ALA A 45 12.32 24.70 8.30
CA ALA A 45 10.91 24.94 8.62
C ALA A 45 10.39 26.29 8.08
N GLU A 46 11.27 27.28 8.00
CA GLU A 46 11.00 28.63 7.51
C GLU A 46 10.63 28.64 6.00
N ASP A 47 11.20 27.72 5.22
CA ASP A 47 10.91 27.53 3.80
C ASP A 47 9.61 26.75 3.54
N ILE A 48 9.05 26.10 4.56
CA ILE A 48 7.73 25.45 4.51
C ILE A 48 6.62 26.48 4.76
N ALA A 49 6.88 27.45 5.65
CA ALA A 49 5.93 28.53 5.97
C ALA A 49 5.64 29.46 4.78
N SER A 50 6.57 29.58 3.84
CA SER A 50 6.40 30.33 2.58
C SER A 50 5.75 29.52 1.45
N MET A 51 5.39 28.26 1.71
CA MET A 51 4.88 27.31 0.70
C MET A 51 3.44 26.81 1.01
N ALA A 52 2.81 27.35 2.05
CA ALA A 52 1.37 27.22 2.22
C ALA A 52 0.66 28.25 1.32
N PRO A 53 -0.27 27.83 0.44
CA PRO A 53 -1.06 28.80 -0.31
C PRO A 53 -1.83 29.69 0.68
N PRO A 54 -1.98 31.01 0.41
CA PRO A 54 -2.97 31.79 1.13
C PRO A 54 -4.31 31.10 0.90
N VAL A 55 -5.01 30.73 1.98
CA VAL A 55 -6.43 30.37 1.88
C VAL A 55 -7.12 31.64 1.39
N VAL A 56 -7.34 31.71 0.08
CA VAL A 56 -8.21 32.70 -0.53
C VAL A 56 -9.60 32.30 -0.08
N GLU A 57 -10.07 32.97 0.96
CA GLU A 57 -11.47 32.94 1.38
C GLU A 57 -12.26 33.66 0.28
N GLU A 58 -12.76 32.89 -0.69
CA GLU A 58 -13.56 33.39 -1.80
C GLU A 58 -14.96 33.75 -1.26
N PRO A 59 -15.44 34.99 -1.46
CA PRO A 59 -16.67 35.48 -0.82
C PRO A 59 -17.91 34.94 -1.53
N ALA A 60 -18.75 34.20 -0.82
CA ALA A 60 -20.09 33.85 -1.28
C ALA A 60 -20.99 35.11 -1.29
N PRO A 61 -21.73 35.40 -2.37
CA PRO A 61 -22.53 36.61 -2.48
C PRO A 61 -23.78 36.54 -1.60
N VAL A 62 -23.96 37.62 -0.83
CA VAL A 62 -25.09 37.89 0.04
C VAL A 62 -26.33 38.21 -0.81
N SER A 63 -27.40 37.42 -0.68
CA SER A 63 -28.74 37.82 -1.10
C SER A 63 -29.58 38.11 0.15
N ILE A 64 -29.86 39.41 0.33
CA ILE A 64 -30.59 39.96 1.46
C ILE A 64 -32.09 39.75 1.23
N ARG A 65 -32.76 39.01 2.13
CA ARG A 65 -34.19 39.21 2.36
C ARG A 65 -34.45 39.36 3.85
N ARG A 66 -34.52 40.62 4.28
CA ARG A 66 -34.97 41.04 5.61
C ARG A 66 -36.43 40.61 5.82
N VAL A 67 -36.69 39.96 6.94
CA VAL A 67 -38.02 39.86 7.56
C VAL A 67 -37.87 40.37 9.01
N PRO A 68 -38.77 41.22 9.55
CA PRO A 68 -38.58 41.86 10.85
C PRO A 68 -38.83 40.94 12.05
N MET A 69 -38.16 41.24 13.17
CA MET A 69 -38.17 40.56 14.49
C MET A 69 -39.56 40.45 15.17
N PRO A 70 -39.70 39.62 16.23
CA PRO A 70 -39.42 40.08 17.60
C PRO A 70 -38.49 39.15 18.41
N ALA A 71 -37.97 39.71 19.51
CA ALA A 71 -36.83 39.30 20.32
C ALA A 71 -36.97 37.99 21.10
N ARG A 72 -35.83 37.30 21.33
CA ARG A 72 -35.56 36.61 22.60
C ARG A 72 -34.06 36.34 22.84
N GLU A 73 -33.57 36.98 23.90
CA GLU A 73 -32.58 36.53 24.91
C GLU A 73 -31.15 36.16 24.51
N ALA A 74 -30.20 36.84 25.18
CA ALA A 74 -28.77 36.60 25.13
C ALA A 74 -28.36 35.58 26.20
N GLU A 75 -27.46 34.65 25.86
CA GLU A 75 -26.48 34.07 26.77
C GLU A 75 -25.23 33.60 25.99
N PRO A 76 -24.00 33.76 26.55
CA PRO A 76 -22.73 33.67 25.82
C PRO A 76 -22.16 32.24 25.74
N GLU A 77 -21.63 31.86 24.57
CA GLU A 77 -20.90 30.60 24.38
C GLU A 77 -19.46 30.68 24.96
N PRO A 78 -18.99 29.66 25.70
CA PRO A 78 -17.65 29.63 26.28
C PRO A 78 -16.56 29.24 25.27
N GLU A 79 -15.48 30.03 25.26
CA GLU A 79 -14.23 29.74 24.54
C GLU A 79 -13.54 28.48 25.09
N VAL A 80 -13.39 27.44 24.27
CA VAL A 80 -12.52 26.30 24.59
C VAL A 80 -11.11 26.57 24.06
N THR A 81 -10.26 27.06 24.95
CA THR A 81 -8.81 27.18 24.75
C THR A 81 -8.15 25.80 24.73
N ILE A 82 -7.66 25.34 23.58
CA ILE A 82 -6.83 24.12 23.48
C ILE A 82 -5.34 24.51 23.56
N LYS A 83 -4.76 24.41 24.77
CA LYS A 83 -3.30 24.40 24.98
C LYS A 83 -2.73 23.05 24.52
N ARG A 84 -2.14 22.99 23.33
CA ARG A 84 -1.43 21.80 22.83
C ARG A 84 -0.03 21.73 23.47
N ARG A 85 0.05 21.18 24.69
CA ARG A 85 1.30 20.69 25.28
C ARG A 85 1.72 19.43 24.51
N LEU A 86 2.88 19.46 23.85
CA LEU A 86 3.49 18.30 23.21
C LEU A 86 4.89 18.09 23.77
N ILE A 87 5.01 17.29 24.84
CA ILE A 87 6.27 16.66 25.25
C ILE A 87 5.95 15.24 25.73
N GLU A 88 6.35 14.29 24.88
CA GLU A 88 7.00 13.01 25.22
C GLU A 88 6.33 12.07 26.23
N ARG A 89 5.69 11.02 25.70
CA ARG A 89 5.66 9.70 26.36
C ARG A 89 6.12 8.64 25.37
N VAL A 90 7.34 8.15 25.59
CA VAL A 90 7.83 6.88 25.03
C VAL A 90 6.88 5.78 25.49
N ALA A 91 6.06 5.26 24.57
CA ALA A 91 5.20 4.13 24.83
C ALA A 91 6.02 2.83 24.73
N VAL A 92 6.19 2.15 25.86
CA VAL A 92 6.66 0.76 25.90
C VAL A 92 5.58 -0.10 25.22
N PRO A 93 5.88 -0.95 24.24
CA PRO A 93 4.85 -1.75 23.57
C PRO A 93 4.35 -2.82 24.55
N SER A 94 3.11 -2.70 25.01
CA SER A 94 2.44 -3.79 25.70
C SER A 94 2.15 -4.92 24.69
N GLU A 95 2.21 -6.18 25.12
CA GLU A 95 1.92 -7.32 24.24
C GLU A 95 0.52 -7.22 23.60
N ASP A 96 -0.44 -6.65 24.33
CA ASP A 96 -1.78 -6.34 23.84
C ASP A 96 -1.76 -5.33 22.67
N SER A 97 -0.91 -4.30 22.75
CA SER A 97 -0.77 -3.32 21.66
C SER A 97 -0.14 -3.94 20.40
N ALA A 98 0.77 -4.90 20.56
CA ALA A 98 1.39 -5.62 19.45
C ALA A 98 0.41 -6.62 18.80
N GLN A 99 -0.46 -7.26 19.58
CA GLN A 99 -1.51 -8.14 19.06
C GLN A 99 -2.61 -7.36 18.34
N LEU A 100 -3.06 -6.24 18.93
CA LEU A 100 -4.01 -5.33 18.29
C LEU A 100 -3.45 -4.76 16.98
N ALA A 101 -2.18 -4.36 16.96
CA ALA A 101 -1.52 -3.90 15.73
C ALA A 101 -1.48 -5.00 14.65
N LYS A 102 -1.19 -6.25 15.02
CA LYS A 102 -1.21 -7.39 14.08
C LYS A 102 -2.62 -7.67 13.54
N SER A 103 -3.65 -7.61 14.40
CA SER A 103 -5.06 -7.78 13.99
C SER A 103 -5.48 -6.70 13.00
N VAL A 104 -5.18 -5.43 13.30
CA VAL A 104 -5.48 -4.32 12.39
C VAL A 104 -4.74 -4.46 11.07
N ILE A 105 -3.47 -4.91 11.08
CA ILE A 105 -2.71 -5.16 9.84
C ILE A 105 -3.32 -6.30 9.03
N SER A 106 -3.78 -7.39 9.66
CA SER A 106 -4.48 -8.46 8.94
C SER A 106 -5.82 -8.00 8.38
N GLU A 107 -6.55 -7.15 9.12
CA GLU A 107 -7.81 -6.53 8.67
C GLU A 107 -7.57 -5.60 7.46
N ILE A 108 -6.50 -4.81 7.50
CA ILE A 108 -6.13 -3.94 6.38
C ILE A 108 -5.75 -4.77 5.16
N LYS A 109 -5.02 -5.87 5.34
CA LYS A 109 -4.68 -6.77 4.24
C LYS A 109 -5.91 -7.42 3.63
N THR A 110 -6.88 -7.89 4.43
CA THR A 110 -8.13 -8.44 3.92
C THR A 110 -8.98 -7.38 3.20
N LEU A 111 -9.02 -6.14 3.72
CA LEU A 111 -9.66 -5.01 3.04
C LEU A 111 -8.94 -4.67 1.73
N GLN A 112 -7.61 -4.67 1.70
CA GLN A 112 -6.81 -4.45 0.49
C GLN A 112 -7.12 -5.52 -0.55
N THR A 113 -7.11 -6.80 -0.20
CA THR A 113 -7.46 -7.89 -1.12
C THR A 113 -8.89 -7.75 -1.64
N ARG A 114 -9.84 -7.34 -0.80
CA ARG A 114 -11.23 -7.10 -1.21
C ARG A 114 -11.35 -5.90 -2.16
N LEU A 115 -10.64 -4.81 -1.88
CA LEU A 115 -10.61 -3.61 -2.74
C LEU A 115 -9.91 -3.90 -4.06
N GLU A 116 -8.80 -4.61 -4.06
CA GLU A 116 -8.10 -5.05 -5.27
C GLU A 116 -9.00 -5.93 -6.14
N SER A 117 -9.76 -6.85 -5.53
CA SER A 117 -10.75 -7.66 -6.24
C SER A 117 -11.87 -6.80 -6.83
N GLN A 118 -12.37 -5.81 -6.10
CA GLN A 118 -13.41 -4.90 -6.59
C GLN A 118 -12.91 -3.96 -7.69
N LEU A 119 -11.67 -3.48 -7.58
CA LEU A 119 -11.03 -2.66 -8.61
C LEU A 119 -10.70 -3.48 -9.85
N ALA A 120 -10.28 -4.74 -9.70
CA ALA A 120 -10.12 -5.65 -10.82
C ALA A 120 -11.46 -5.89 -11.54
N ASP A 121 -12.55 -6.08 -10.78
CA ASP A 121 -13.89 -6.23 -11.35
C ASP A 121 -14.38 -4.96 -12.08
N LEU A 122 -14.17 -3.78 -11.51
CA LEU A 122 -14.56 -2.49 -12.12
C LEU A 122 -13.72 -2.15 -13.34
N ALA A 123 -12.40 -2.27 -13.25
CA ALA A 123 -11.48 -2.02 -14.37
C ALA A 123 -11.75 -2.94 -15.57
N TRP A 124 -12.38 -4.09 -15.34
CA TRP A 124 -12.76 -5.03 -16.41
C TRP A 124 -14.18 -4.82 -16.93
N ARG A 125 -15.10 -4.27 -16.11
CA ARG A 125 -16.50 -4.01 -16.48
C ARG A 125 -16.64 -2.96 -17.57
N ASP A 126 -15.72 -2.00 -17.60
CA ASP A 126 -15.77 -0.84 -18.49
C ASP A 126 -14.94 -1.02 -19.77
N LEU A 127 -14.41 -2.23 -20.05
CA LEU A 127 -13.60 -2.48 -21.25
C LEU A 127 -14.47 -2.99 -22.42
N PRO A 128 -14.85 -2.15 -23.40
CA PRO A 128 -15.68 -2.57 -24.52
C PRO A 128 -14.94 -3.58 -25.41
N GLY A 129 -15.62 -4.69 -25.75
CA GLY A 129 -15.16 -5.65 -26.75
C GLY A 129 -14.49 -6.93 -26.23
N ARG A 130 -14.52 -7.22 -24.92
CA ARG A 130 -14.05 -8.51 -24.39
C ARG A 130 -15.16 -9.55 -24.25
N ASP A 131 -14.77 -10.81 -24.41
CA ASP A 131 -15.63 -12.00 -24.29
C ASP A 131 -16.09 -12.20 -22.83
N PRO A 132 -17.41 -12.31 -22.55
CA PRO A 132 -17.94 -12.59 -21.22
C PRO A 132 -17.36 -13.86 -20.58
N SER A 133 -17.06 -14.88 -21.39
CA SER A 133 -16.49 -16.15 -20.91
C SER A 133 -15.11 -15.95 -20.30
N GLY A 134 -14.24 -15.16 -20.96
CA GLY A 134 -12.90 -14.83 -20.47
C GLY A 134 -12.91 -13.99 -19.19
N ALA A 135 -13.91 -13.12 -19.01
CA ALA A 135 -14.06 -12.36 -17.76
C ALA A 135 -14.39 -13.25 -16.56
N GLY A 136 -15.23 -14.27 -16.74
CA GLY A 136 -15.53 -15.27 -15.72
C GLY A 136 -14.27 -16.05 -15.32
N VAL A 137 -13.55 -16.58 -16.32
CA VAL A 137 -12.32 -17.35 -16.07
C VAL A 137 -11.23 -16.51 -15.39
N MET A 138 -11.07 -15.23 -15.75
CA MET A 138 -10.13 -14.33 -15.06
C MET A 138 -10.45 -14.23 -13.57
N ARG A 139 -11.72 -14.02 -13.22
CA ARG A 139 -12.16 -13.88 -11.83
C ARG A 139 -11.90 -15.18 -11.06
N ASP A 140 -12.24 -16.32 -11.66
CA ASP A 140 -12.00 -17.63 -11.06
C ASP A 140 -10.51 -17.87 -10.82
N MET A 141 -9.64 -17.48 -11.76
CA MET A 141 -8.19 -17.59 -11.62
C MET A 141 -7.64 -16.71 -10.49
N LEU A 142 -8.06 -15.45 -10.41
CA LEU A 142 -7.62 -14.54 -9.35
C LEU A 142 -8.11 -15.02 -7.98
N ALA A 143 -9.36 -15.49 -7.89
CA ALA A 143 -9.93 -16.05 -6.66
C ALA A 143 -9.20 -17.33 -6.21
N ALA A 144 -8.70 -18.13 -7.15
CA ALA A 144 -7.87 -19.31 -6.87
C ALA A 144 -6.41 -18.97 -6.52
N GLY A 145 -6.01 -17.69 -6.50
CA GLY A 145 -4.68 -17.24 -6.12
C GLY A 145 -3.66 -17.25 -7.26
N PHE A 146 -4.08 -17.45 -8.52
CA PHE A 146 -3.20 -17.26 -9.65
C PHE A 146 -2.86 -15.77 -9.84
N SER A 147 -1.64 -15.49 -10.29
CA SER A 147 -1.23 -14.12 -10.56
C SER A 147 -2.01 -13.50 -11.72
N ALA A 148 -2.28 -12.20 -11.65
CA ALA A 148 -2.93 -11.45 -12.73
C ALA A 148 -2.12 -11.48 -14.04
N ALA A 149 -0.79 -11.63 -13.97
CA ALA A 149 0.07 -11.76 -15.13
C ALA A 149 -0.21 -13.08 -15.89
N LEU A 150 -0.20 -14.21 -15.18
CA LEU A 150 -0.51 -15.51 -15.76
C LEU A 150 -1.94 -15.56 -16.30
N ALA A 151 -2.90 -15.01 -15.55
CA ALA A 151 -4.30 -15.01 -15.97
C ALA A 151 -4.50 -14.19 -17.25
N ARG A 152 -3.84 -13.03 -17.39
CA ARG A 152 -3.85 -12.26 -18.64
C ARG A 152 -3.20 -13.01 -19.80
N GLU A 153 -2.04 -13.63 -19.58
CA GLU A 153 -1.34 -14.40 -20.60
C GLU A 153 -2.22 -15.53 -21.17
N LEU A 154 -2.90 -16.27 -20.28
CA LEU A 154 -3.77 -17.36 -20.72
C LEU A 154 -5.04 -16.87 -21.42
N LEU A 155 -5.53 -15.68 -21.08
CA LEU A 155 -6.68 -15.07 -21.76
C LEU A 155 -6.36 -14.58 -23.17
N GLU A 156 -5.11 -14.20 -23.47
CA GLU A 156 -4.71 -13.80 -24.82
C GLU A 156 -4.78 -14.96 -25.82
N ALA A 157 -4.50 -16.18 -25.34
CA ALA A 157 -4.58 -17.40 -26.14
C ALA A 157 -5.94 -18.12 -26.03
N LEU A 158 -6.91 -17.55 -25.29
CA LEU A 158 -8.21 -18.18 -25.06
C LEU A 158 -9.02 -18.21 -26.37
N PRO A 159 -9.48 -19.40 -26.83
CA PRO A 159 -10.38 -19.48 -27.97
C PRO A 159 -11.74 -18.87 -27.62
N LYS A 160 -12.40 -18.24 -28.61
CA LYS A 160 -13.78 -17.77 -28.46
C LYS A 160 -14.70 -18.97 -28.25
N GLY A 161 -15.55 -18.92 -27.24
CA GLY A 161 -16.46 -20.00 -26.91
C GLY A 161 -17.25 -19.75 -25.65
N ASP A 162 -17.98 -20.77 -25.22
CA ASP A 162 -18.77 -20.69 -23.99
C ASP A 162 -17.89 -20.75 -22.74
N ALA A 163 -18.42 -20.29 -21.61
CA ALA A 163 -17.70 -20.28 -20.33
C ALA A 163 -17.15 -21.66 -19.92
N GLU A 164 -17.90 -22.73 -20.18
CA GLU A 164 -17.47 -24.10 -19.88
C GLU A 164 -16.28 -24.53 -20.75
N GLN A 165 -16.30 -24.18 -22.04
CA GLN A 165 -15.20 -24.46 -22.96
C GLN A 165 -13.95 -23.67 -22.59
N ALA A 166 -14.13 -22.41 -22.19
CA ALA A 166 -13.06 -21.55 -21.70
C ALA A 166 -12.39 -22.13 -20.43
N GLN A 167 -13.19 -22.59 -19.46
CA GLN A 167 -12.67 -23.25 -18.26
C GLN A 167 -11.97 -24.58 -18.57
N ALA A 168 -12.54 -25.41 -19.44
CA ALA A 168 -11.93 -26.68 -19.85
C ALA A 168 -10.60 -26.48 -20.59
N TRP A 169 -10.56 -25.52 -21.51
CA TRP A 169 -9.33 -25.13 -22.21
C TRP A 169 -8.27 -24.62 -21.23
N MET A 170 -8.66 -23.75 -20.29
CA MET A 170 -7.76 -23.19 -19.28
C MET A 170 -7.11 -24.30 -18.44
N ARG A 171 -7.92 -25.22 -17.91
CA ARG A 171 -7.45 -26.36 -17.11
C ARG A 171 -6.46 -27.21 -17.90
N ASN A 172 -6.80 -27.55 -19.14
CA ASN A 172 -5.94 -28.38 -19.99
C ASN A 172 -4.62 -27.67 -20.32
N THR A 173 -4.65 -26.36 -20.58
CA THR A 173 -3.44 -25.57 -20.83
C THR A 173 -2.54 -25.51 -19.60
N LEU A 174 -3.11 -25.30 -18.40
CA LEU A 174 -2.35 -25.31 -17.15
C LEU A 174 -1.72 -26.68 -16.89
N MET A 175 -2.48 -27.76 -17.05
CA MET A 175 -1.96 -29.13 -16.89
C MET A 175 -0.80 -29.44 -17.84
N LYS A 176 -0.85 -28.93 -19.09
CA LYS A 176 0.25 -29.10 -20.06
C LYS A 176 1.50 -28.30 -19.72
N ARG A 177 1.35 -27.17 -19.01
CA ARG A 177 2.48 -26.30 -18.62
C ARG A 177 3.12 -26.71 -17.29
N LEU A 178 2.38 -27.45 -16.45
CA LEU A 178 2.91 -27.97 -15.19
C LEU A 178 3.77 -29.20 -15.47
N ASN A 179 5.08 -29.03 -15.30
CA ASN A 179 6.01 -30.14 -15.31
C ASN A 179 5.94 -30.85 -13.96
N VAL A 180 5.11 -31.89 -13.88
CA VAL A 180 4.96 -32.73 -12.68
C VAL A 180 5.73 -34.04 -12.88
N MET A 181 6.39 -34.52 -11.84
CA MET A 181 6.95 -35.87 -11.86
C MET A 181 5.81 -36.89 -11.93
N GLN A 182 5.89 -37.85 -12.85
CA GLN A 182 4.85 -38.87 -13.01
C GLN A 182 4.85 -39.90 -11.87
N ASN A 183 6.03 -40.16 -11.31
CA ASN A 183 6.22 -41.07 -10.20
C ASN A 183 7.25 -40.48 -9.22
N GLU A 184 6.81 -40.17 -8.01
CA GLU A 184 7.66 -39.64 -6.95
C GLU A 184 8.62 -40.72 -6.41
N THR A 185 8.20 -41.99 -6.48
CA THR A 185 8.97 -43.12 -5.96
C THR A 185 10.23 -43.38 -6.78
N ASP A 186 10.19 -43.17 -8.10
CA ASP A 186 11.35 -43.36 -8.97
C ASP A 186 12.54 -42.47 -8.56
N MET A 187 12.25 -41.24 -8.10
CA MET A 187 13.28 -40.32 -7.60
C MET A 187 13.89 -40.82 -6.28
N LEU A 188 13.07 -41.41 -5.40
CA LEU A 188 13.52 -41.94 -4.12
C LEU A 188 14.29 -43.26 -4.28
N ASP A 189 13.82 -44.13 -5.18
CA ASP A 189 14.39 -45.45 -5.47
C ASP A 189 15.74 -45.34 -6.19
N ALA A 190 15.91 -44.34 -7.06
CA ALA A 190 17.21 -44.02 -7.66
C ALA A 190 18.27 -43.64 -6.62
N GLY A 191 17.84 -43.20 -5.43
CA GLY A 191 18.71 -42.70 -4.37
C GLY A 191 19.43 -41.39 -4.75
N GLY A 192 20.07 -40.75 -3.77
CA GLY A 192 20.82 -39.51 -4.00
C GLY A 192 20.93 -38.63 -2.77
N VAL A 193 21.65 -37.52 -2.90
CA VAL A 193 21.71 -36.46 -1.88
C VAL A 193 20.80 -35.31 -2.33
N PHE A 194 19.77 -35.02 -1.54
CA PHE A 194 18.81 -33.95 -1.82
C PHE A 194 19.00 -32.79 -0.83
N ALA A 195 18.95 -31.56 -1.33
CA ALA A 195 18.96 -30.35 -0.52
C ALA A 195 17.61 -29.64 -0.62
N LEU A 196 16.87 -29.56 0.48
CA LEU A 196 15.60 -28.84 0.57
C LEU A 196 15.88 -27.36 0.89
N MET A 197 15.54 -26.47 -0.04
CA MET A 197 15.81 -25.04 0.04
C MET A 197 14.50 -24.24 -0.03
N GLY A 198 14.40 -23.14 0.74
CA GLY A 198 13.20 -22.32 0.80
C GLY A 198 13.17 -21.35 1.99
N PRO A 199 12.24 -20.39 2.03
CA PRO A 199 12.16 -19.37 3.07
C PRO A 199 11.85 -19.97 4.47
N THR A 200 12.09 -19.20 5.54
CA THR A 200 11.73 -19.60 6.91
C THR A 200 10.21 -19.82 7.03
N GLY A 201 9.78 -20.91 7.65
CA GLY A 201 8.36 -21.26 7.79
C GLY A 201 7.76 -22.07 6.63
N ALA A 202 8.52 -22.38 5.57
CA ALA A 202 8.03 -23.15 4.42
C ALA A 202 7.92 -24.68 4.63
N GLY A 203 8.09 -25.17 5.87
CA GLY A 203 7.94 -26.62 6.15
C GLY A 203 9.14 -27.51 5.83
N LYS A 204 10.32 -26.96 5.50
CA LYS A 204 11.53 -27.75 5.12
C LYS A 204 11.96 -28.86 6.08
N THR A 205 11.64 -28.74 7.37
CA THR A 205 11.96 -29.74 8.40
C THR A 205 10.79 -30.69 8.70
N THR A 206 9.64 -30.45 8.09
CA THR A 206 8.38 -31.17 8.32
C THR A 206 7.96 -32.01 7.11
N THR A 207 8.33 -31.58 5.90
CA THR A 207 8.13 -32.28 4.62
C THR A 207 9.11 -33.44 4.47
#